data_AF-A0AAW4TS88-F1
#
_entry.id   AF-A0AAW4TS88-F1
#
_cell.length_a   1.000
_cell.length_b   1.000
_cell.length_c   1.000
_cell.angle_alpha   90.00
_cell.angle_beta   90.00
_cell.angle_gamma   90.00
#
_symmetry.space_group_name_H-M   'P 1'
#
loop_
_entity.id
_entity.type
_entity.pdbx_description
1 polymer ?
#
loop_
_entity_poly.entity_id
_entity_poly.type
_entity_poly.pdbx_seq_one_letter_code
_entity_poly.pdbx_strand_id
1 'polypeptide(L)'
;MTKTRLARLRAESGLTQMEVAAMTGLRQSKISDIECGRRSSAKIPLETAAKLAMALGVHAEDLLEMDLLERITITAMMNKPNGDDGRGNGRTA
;
A
#
# COMPACT_ATOMS: atom_id res chain seq x y z
N MET A 1 -19.31 -11.04 -2.55
CA MET A 1 -18.43 -9.85 -2.64
C MET A 1 -17.04 -10.27 -2.19
N THR A 2 -16.02 -10.07 -3.02
CA THR A 2 -14.62 -10.25 -2.62
C THR A 2 -14.27 -9.18 -1.58
N LYS A 3 -13.77 -9.59 -0.41
CA LYS A 3 -13.27 -8.66 0.61
C LYS A 3 -11.93 -8.09 0.13
N THR A 4 -11.75 -6.78 0.21
CA THR A 4 -10.49 -6.13 -0.17
C THR A 4 -9.35 -6.52 0.77
N ARG A 5 -8.11 -6.28 0.36
CA ARG A 5 -6.93 -6.53 1.16
C ARG A 5 -6.97 -5.85 2.53
N LEU A 6 -7.46 -4.60 2.59
CA LEU A 6 -7.65 -3.88 3.86
C LEU A 6 -8.58 -4.64 4.81
N ALA A 7 -9.70 -5.16 4.31
CA ALA A 7 -10.68 -5.88 5.12
C ALA A 7 -10.10 -7.18 5.70
N ARG A 8 -9.23 -7.85 4.93
CA ARG A 8 -8.53 -9.07 5.38
C ARG A 8 -7.52 -8.74 6.48
N LEU A 9 -6.64 -7.77 6.24
CA LEU A 9 -5.62 -7.37 7.21
C LEU A 9 -6.24 -6.90 8.53
N ARG A 10 -7.31 -6.10 8.47
CA ARG A 10 -8.04 -5.70 9.68
C ARG A 10 -8.58 -6.91 10.46
N ALA A 11 -9.18 -7.87 9.77
CA ALA A 11 -9.73 -9.07 10.42
C ALA A 11 -8.63 -9.94 11.05
N GLU A 12 -7.47 -10.05 10.41
CA GLU A 12 -6.29 -10.75 10.93
C GLU A 12 -5.70 -10.06 12.17
N SER A 13 -5.76 -8.73 12.22
CA SER A 13 -5.40 -7.95 13.42
C SER A 13 -6.45 -8.02 14.54
N GLY A 14 -7.59 -8.68 14.32
CA GLY A 14 -8.67 -8.78 15.32
C GLY A 14 -9.42 -7.47 15.61
N LEU A 15 -9.28 -6.46 14.74
CA LEU A 15 -9.84 -5.13 14.96
C LEU A 15 -11.19 -4.95 14.25
N THR A 16 -12.08 -4.16 14.81
CA THR A 16 -13.31 -3.67 14.17
C THR A 16 -13.04 -2.43 13.31
N GLN A 17 -13.95 -2.10 12.40
CA GLN A 17 -13.82 -0.85 11.62
C GLN A 17 -13.88 0.40 12.52
N MET A 18 -14.59 0.32 13.65
CA MET A 18 -14.70 1.42 14.60
C MET A 18 -13.40 1.63 15.38
N GLU A 19 -12.72 0.55 15.77
CA GLU A 19 -11.40 0.63 16.42
C GLU A 19 -10.34 1.20 15.47
N VAL A 20 -10.29 0.73 14.21
CA VAL A 20 -9.40 1.32 13.20
C VAL A 20 -9.74 2.79 12.95
N ALA A 21 -11.02 3.18 12.94
CA ALA A 21 -11.44 4.58 12.84
C ALA A 21 -10.88 5.42 14.00
N ALA A 22 -10.99 4.92 15.23
CA ALA A 22 -10.47 5.58 16.43
C ALA A 22 -8.94 5.71 16.38
N MET A 23 -8.22 4.66 15.98
CA MET A 23 -6.75 4.65 15.89
C MET A 23 -6.20 5.58 14.81
N THR A 24 -6.93 5.73 13.70
CA THR A 24 -6.47 6.50 12.53
C THR A 24 -6.99 7.93 12.48
N GLY A 25 -8.00 8.25 13.30
CA GLY A 25 -8.76 9.50 13.19
C GLY A 25 -9.61 9.61 11.91
N LEU A 26 -9.80 8.50 11.18
CA LEU A 26 -10.64 8.45 9.98
C LEU A 26 -12.10 8.18 10.36
N ARG A 27 -13.03 8.62 9.51
CA ARG A 27 -14.43 8.21 9.65
C ARG A 27 -14.56 6.71 9.35
N GLN A 28 -15.31 5.97 10.17
CA GLN A 28 -15.60 4.55 9.94
C GLN A 28 -16.24 4.31 8.55
N SER A 29 -17.07 5.23 8.06
CA SER A 29 -17.65 5.14 6.71
C SER A 29 -16.60 5.13 5.60
N LYS A 30 -15.49 5.88 5.77
CA LYS A 30 -14.37 5.88 4.84
C LYS A 30 -13.66 4.52 4.82
N ILE A 31 -13.52 3.87 5.97
CA ILE A 31 -12.97 2.51 6.07
C ILE A 31 -13.92 1.53 5.38
N SER A 32 -15.22 1.60 5.66
CA SER A 32 -16.24 0.79 4.99
C SER A 32 -16.22 0.95 3.46
N ASP A 33 -16.10 2.18 2.96
CA ASP A 33 -16.00 2.44 1.51
C ASP A 33 -14.80 1.75 0.88
N ILE A 34 -13.66 1.70 1.59
CA ILE A 34 -12.46 1.02 1.11
C ILE A 34 -12.62 -0.51 1.20
N GLU A 35 -13.17 -1.01 2.31
CA GLU A 35 -13.38 -2.45 2.54
C GLU A 35 -14.41 -3.07 1.60
N CYS A 36 -15.40 -2.29 1.16
CA CYS A 36 -16.40 -2.70 0.18
C CYS A 36 -15.98 -2.42 -1.27
N GLY A 37 -14.79 -1.88 -1.51
CA GLY A 37 -14.29 -1.58 -2.86
C GLY A 37 -14.94 -0.36 -3.53
N ARG A 38 -15.82 0.40 -2.84
CA ARG A 38 -16.33 1.69 -3.33
C ARG A 38 -15.20 2.70 -3.52
N ARG A 39 -14.12 2.55 -2.75
CA ARG A 39 -12.88 3.29 -2.92
C ARG A 39 -11.70 2.32 -2.97
N SER A 40 -10.97 2.29 -4.08
CA SER A 40 -9.77 1.46 -4.21
C SER A 40 -8.68 1.92 -3.23
N SER A 41 -8.06 0.98 -2.50
CA SER A 41 -6.92 1.24 -1.62
C SER A 41 -5.71 1.82 -2.39
N ALA A 42 -5.56 1.48 -3.66
CA ALA A 42 -4.51 2.02 -4.54
C ALA A 42 -4.71 3.51 -4.90
N LYS A 43 -5.90 4.07 -4.63
CA LYS A 43 -6.27 5.44 -5.02
C LYS A 43 -6.57 6.35 -3.83
N ILE A 44 -6.34 5.90 -2.60
CA ILE A 44 -6.48 6.76 -1.41
C ILE A 44 -5.24 7.65 -1.25
N PRO A 45 -5.35 8.81 -0.60
CA PRO A 45 -4.18 9.63 -0.29
C PRO A 45 -3.14 8.84 0.51
N LEU A 46 -1.85 9.05 0.22
CA LEU A 46 -0.75 8.36 0.92
C LEU A 46 -0.85 8.50 2.43
N GLU A 47 -1.23 9.68 2.93
CA GLU A 47 -1.47 9.92 4.37
C GLU A 47 -2.55 8.97 4.94
N THR A 48 -3.61 8.70 4.18
CA THR A 48 -4.66 7.76 4.59
C THR A 48 -4.12 6.32 4.60
N ALA A 49 -3.36 5.93 3.57
CA ALA A 49 -2.74 4.61 3.51
C ALA A 49 -1.75 4.40 4.68
N ALA A 50 -0.90 5.39 4.96
CA ALA A 50 0.06 5.34 6.06
C ALA A 50 -0.64 5.22 7.42
N LYS A 51 -1.70 5.99 7.67
CA LYS A 51 -2.51 5.88 8.91
C LYS A 51 -3.08 4.47 9.09
N LEU A 52 -3.69 3.91 8.04
CA LEU A 52 -4.24 2.55 8.07
C LEU A 52 -3.14 1.50 8.29
N ALA A 53 -2.02 1.62 7.58
CA ALA A 53 -0.89 0.70 7.69
C ALA A 53 -0.28 0.70 9.11
N MET A 54 -0.07 1.88 9.70
CA MET A 54 0.39 2.01 11.08
C MET A 54 -0.60 1.42 12.08
N ALA A 55 -1.90 1.65 11.92
CA ALA A 55 -2.91 1.10 12.81
C ALA A 55 -2.99 -0.44 12.75
N LEU A 56 -2.64 -1.03 11.61
CA LEU A 56 -2.68 -2.49 11.38
C LEU A 56 -1.31 -3.16 11.59
N GLY A 57 -0.23 -2.39 11.78
CA GLY A 57 1.13 -2.94 11.94
C GLY A 57 1.71 -3.54 10.65
N VAL A 58 1.40 -2.97 9.49
CA VAL A 58 1.82 -3.45 8.16
C VAL A 58 2.49 -2.35 7.33
N HIS A 59 3.07 -2.70 6.18
CA HIS A 59 3.55 -1.71 5.22
C HIS A 59 2.40 -1.14 4.40
N ALA A 60 2.53 0.10 3.91
CA ALA A 60 1.45 0.74 3.13
C ALA A 60 1.14 0.00 1.82
N GLU A 61 2.14 -0.61 1.20
CA GLU A 61 1.98 -1.47 0.01
C GLU A 61 1.19 -2.76 0.30
N ASP A 62 1.15 -3.24 1.56
CA ASP A 62 0.36 -4.41 1.93
C ASP A 62 -1.15 -4.15 1.78
N LEU A 63 -1.57 -2.89 1.73
CA LEU A 63 -2.96 -2.51 1.49
C LEU A 63 -3.40 -2.71 0.02
N LEU A 64 -2.45 -2.96 -0.89
CA LEU A 64 -2.73 -3.21 -2.30
C LEU A 64 -3.25 -4.63 -2.52
N GLU A 65 -4.16 -4.76 -3.49
CA GLU A 65 -4.58 -6.07 -3.97
C GLU A 65 -3.36 -6.84 -4.54
N MET A 66 -3.34 -8.16 -4.35
CA MET A 66 -2.16 -8.98 -4.66
C MET A 66 -1.78 -8.93 -6.14
N ASP A 67 -2.78 -8.91 -7.03
CA ASP A 67 -2.59 -8.81 -8.48
C ASP A 67 -1.92 -7.48 -8.87
N LEU A 68 -2.29 -6.38 -8.21
CA LEU A 68 -1.67 -5.08 -8.43
C LEU A 68 -0.23 -5.04 -7.89
N LEU A 69 -0.01 -5.56 -6.69
CA LEU A 69 1.32 -5.59 -6.07
C LEU A 69 2.31 -6.42 -6.91
N GLU A 70 1.86 -7.56 -7.42
CA GLU A 70 2.64 -8.41 -8.33
C GLU A 70 3.01 -7.67 -9.63
N ARG A 71 2.04 -7.00 -10.26
CA ARG A 71 2.28 -6.19 -11.48
C ARG A 71 3.28 -5.06 -11.26
N ILE A 72 3.18 -4.35 -10.14
CA ILE A 72 4.11 -3.27 -9.77
C ILE A 72 5.52 -3.84 -9.62
N THR A 73 5.64 -4.97 -8.92
CA THR A 73 6.92 -5.65 -8.68
C THR A 73 7.59 -6.08 -9.97
N ILE A 74 6.84 -6.75 -10.87
CA ILE A 74 7.35 -7.16 -12.20
C ILE A 74 7.82 -5.94 -12.99
N THR A 75 7.05 -4.86 -13.00
CA THR A 75 7.40 -3.63 -13.74
C THR A 75 8.68 -3.00 -13.20
N ALA A 76 8.85 -2.95 -11.88
CA ALA A 76 10.07 -2.43 -11.26
C ALA A 76 11.30 -3.29 -11.58
N MET A 77 11.14 -4.62 -11.61
CA MET A 77 12.21 -5.55 -11.98
C MET A 77 12.65 -5.40 -13.44
N MET A 78 11.70 -5.17 -14.35
CA MET A 78 11.97 -4.98 -15.79
C MET A 78 12.68 -3.66 -16.11
N ASN A 79 12.50 -2.64 -15.28
CA ASN A 79 13.05 -1.29 -15.50
C ASN A 79 14.27 -0.99 -14.61
N LYS A 80 14.99 -2.02 -14.14
CA LYS A 80 16.27 -1.78 -13.44
C LYS A 80 17.17 -0.93 -14.36
N PRO A 81 17.61 0.26 -13.94
CA PRO A 81 18.54 1.03 -14.75
C PRO A 81 19.77 0.17 -14.98
N ASN A 82 20.24 0.09 -16.23
CA ASN A 82 21.54 -0.47 -16.53
C ASN A 82 22.51 0.21 -15.58
N GLY A 83 23.13 -0.59 -14.68
CA GLY A 83 24.07 -0.05 -13.71
C GLY A 83 25.08 0.78 -14.48
N ASP A 84 25.20 2.07 -14.13
CA ASP A 84 26.32 2.89 -14.52
C ASP A 84 27.59 2.11 -14.14
N ASP A 85 28.23 1.51 -15.13
CA ASP A 85 29.37 0.61 -14.98
C ASP A 85 30.66 1.38 -14.69
N GLY A 86 30.54 2.62 -14.19
CA GLY A 86 31.60 3.33 -13.48
C GLY A 86 32.82 3.63 -14.32
N ARG A 87 32.77 3.45 -15.65
CA ARG A 87 33.83 3.90 -16.55
C ARG A 87 33.66 5.38 -16.84
N GLY A 88 33.74 6.18 -15.77
CA GLY A 88 34.10 7.58 -15.85
C GLY A 88 35.47 7.66 -16.54
N ASN A 89 35.45 8.04 -17.81
CA ASN A 89 36.61 8.30 -18.64
C ASN A 89 37.51 9.33 -17.94
N GLY A 90 38.55 8.84 -17.27
CA GLY A 90 39.64 9.65 -16.74
C GLY A 90 40.38 10.31 -17.90
N ARG A 91 39.98 11.53 -18.24
CA ARG A 91 40.84 12.47 -18.97
C ARG A 91 41.32 13.51 -17.98
N THR A 92 42.41 13.15 -17.30
CA THR A 92 43.33 14.12 -16.70
C THR A 92 44.47 14.36 -17.68
N ALA A 93 44.82 15.64 -17.81
CA ALA A 93 45.89 16.26 -18.60
C ALA A 93 45.58 16.51 -20.09
#